data_AF-A0A449BCY3-F1
#
_entry.id   AF-A0A449BCY3-F1
#
_cell.length_a   1.000
_cell.length_b   1.000
_cell.length_c   1.000
_cell.angle_alpha   90.00
_cell.angle_beta   90.00
_cell.angle_gamma   90.00
#
_symmetry.space_group_name_H-M   'P 1'
#
loop_
_entity.id
_entity.type
_entity.pdbx_description
1 polymer ?
#
loop_
_entity_poly.entity_id
_entity_poly.type
_entity_poly.pdbx_seq_one_letter_code
_entity_poly.pdbx_strand_id
1 'polypeptide(L)'
;MGKTRKKQNLLLASLFFISITIIILAVFTIINIGNILLTALFAIMMVLLLFLLLSFKSKYEYYTHLYKYQYLLSVANKPNISKKIISLDFLKDFLRKNNYTIHNETKDYLLYYKVDNSLSKKERHKTLYASLIIKNKNIRFTDDKINNYFGSLEKKLSNSKVKYIHRIFYKFKIQDNQPLDIEDANNVFFISTKNQHIIILNIVLLENTNTFYYLYSDKYTPNIYYKHATDFLNKLI
;
A
#
# COMPACT_ATOMS: atom_id res chain seq x y z
N MET A 1 2.54 -14.47 -14.11
CA MET A 1 1.40 -14.72 -13.18
C MET A 1 1.25 -16.17 -12.72
N GLY A 2 1.26 -17.18 -13.62
CA GLY A 2 1.07 -18.58 -13.23
C GLY A 2 2.06 -19.14 -12.20
N LYS A 3 3.37 -18.82 -12.32
CA LYS A 3 4.40 -19.23 -11.36
C LYS A 3 4.17 -18.64 -9.96
N THR A 4 3.82 -17.35 -9.87
CA THR A 4 3.51 -16.64 -8.61
C THR A 4 2.31 -17.25 -7.90
N ARG A 5 1.22 -17.52 -8.65
CA ARG A 5 0.00 -18.15 -8.11
C ARG A 5 0.26 -19.57 -7.60
N LYS A 6 1.05 -20.38 -8.33
CA LYS A 6 1.46 -21.71 -7.87
C LYS A 6 2.22 -21.65 -6.55
N LYS A 7 3.19 -20.74 -6.41
CA LYS A 7 3.94 -20.53 -5.16
C LYS A 7 3.04 -20.08 -4.00
N GLN A 8 2.12 -19.16 -4.26
CA GLN A 8 1.14 -18.72 -3.26
C GLN A 8 0.27 -19.88 -2.75
N ASN A 9 -0.27 -20.70 -3.67
CA ASN A 9 -1.08 -21.87 -3.31
C ASN A 9 -0.29 -22.92 -2.53
N LEU A 10 0.97 -23.17 -2.91
CA LEU A 10 1.84 -24.10 -2.19
C LEU A 10 2.11 -23.62 -0.76
N LEU A 11 2.42 -22.32 -0.58
CA LEU A 11 2.61 -21.74 0.75
C LEU A 11 1.33 -21.80 1.60
N LEU A 12 0.16 -21.56 0.99
CA LEU A 12 -1.13 -21.71 1.68
C LEU A 12 -1.37 -23.14 2.15
N ALA A 13 -1.11 -24.13 1.27
CA ALA A 13 -1.21 -25.54 1.63
C ALA A 13 -0.23 -25.90 2.76
N SER A 14 1.02 -25.46 2.68
CA SER A 14 2.01 -25.67 3.75
C SER A 14 1.57 -25.07 5.07
N LEU A 15 1.03 -23.84 5.08
CA LEU A 15 0.50 -23.21 6.29
C LEU A 15 -0.63 -24.04 6.91
N PHE A 16 -1.53 -24.56 6.09
CA PHE A 16 -2.62 -25.42 6.54
C PHE A 16 -2.10 -26.72 7.18
N PHE A 17 -1.19 -27.43 6.51
CA PHE A 17 -0.60 -28.67 7.03
C PHE A 17 0.21 -28.45 8.31
N ILE A 18 1.01 -27.39 8.40
CA ILE A 18 1.75 -27.05 9.62
C ILE A 18 0.77 -26.78 10.77
N SER A 19 -0.31 -26.04 10.51
CA SER A 19 -1.33 -25.73 11.52
C SER A 19 -2.00 -26.99 12.06
N ILE A 20 -2.37 -27.93 11.18
CA ILE A 20 -2.93 -29.23 11.58
C ILE A 20 -1.93 -30.04 12.39
N THR A 21 -0.66 -30.06 11.96
CA THR A 21 0.40 -30.81 12.66
C THR A 21 0.61 -30.29 14.08
N ILE A 22 0.57 -28.97 14.29
CA ILE A 22 0.65 -28.36 15.63
C ILE A 22 -0.51 -28.84 16.51
N ILE A 23 -1.74 -28.87 15.98
CA ILE A 23 -2.92 -29.33 16.72
C ILE A 23 -2.77 -30.81 17.11
N ILE A 24 -2.33 -31.65 16.18
CA ILE A 24 -2.09 -33.08 16.42
C ILE A 24 -1.03 -33.27 17.52
N LEU A 25 0.09 -32.54 17.44
CA LEU A 25 1.13 -32.59 18.48
C LEU A 25 0.62 -32.10 19.84
N ALA A 26 -0.23 -31.08 19.89
CA ALA A 26 -0.83 -30.61 21.13
C ALA A 26 -1.70 -31.71 21.77
N VAL A 27 -2.51 -32.42 20.98
CA VAL A 27 -3.31 -33.57 21.46
C VAL A 27 -2.39 -34.68 21.97
N PHE A 28 -1.34 -35.03 21.24
CA PHE A 28 -0.37 -36.05 21.69
C PHE A 28 0.37 -35.64 22.97
N THR A 29 0.67 -34.36 23.13
CA THR A 29 1.29 -33.81 24.35
C THR A 29 0.36 -34.00 25.55
N ILE A 30 -0.94 -33.75 25.40
CA ILE A 30 -1.94 -33.94 26.47
C ILE A 30 -2.08 -35.42 26.82
N ILE A 31 -2.19 -36.31 25.82
CA ILE A 31 -2.34 -37.75 26.04
C ILE A 31 -1.12 -38.33 26.78
N ASN A 32 0.09 -37.84 26.50
CA ASN A 32 1.34 -38.39 27.03
C ASN A 32 1.92 -37.59 28.21
N ILE A 33 1.12 -36.76 28.89
CA ILE A 33 1.62 -35.81 29.91
C ILE A 33 2.40 -36.47 31.07
N GLY A 34 2.15 -37.76 31.36
CA GLY A 34 2.89 -38.52 32.36
C GLY A 34 4.31 -38.92 31.93
N ASN A 35 4.61 -38.92 30.62
CA ASN A 35 5.94 -39.19 30.10
C ASN A 35 6.67 -37.87 29.80
N ILE A 36 7.54 -37.46 30.73
CA ILE A 36 8.27 -36.19 30.69
C ILE A 36 9.08 -36.05 29.40
N LEU A 37 9.76 -37.13 28.97
CA LEU A 37 10.65 -37.09 27.80
C LEU A 37 9.85 -36.89 26.50
N LEU A 38 8.78 -37.66 26.30
CA LEU A 38 7.90 -37.52 25.12
C LEU A 38 7.21 -36.15 25.10
N THR A 39 6.72 -35.69 26.26
CA THR A 39 6.08 -34.38 26.41
C THR A 39 7.03 -33.25 26.04
N ALA A 40 8.28 -33.30 26.54
CA ALA A 40 9.31 -32.32 26.20
C ALA A 40 9.66 -32.33 24.70
N LEU A 41 9.78 -33.52 24.10
CA LEU A 41 10.05 -33.66 22.67
C LEU A 41 8.95 -33.02 21.81
N PHE A 42 7.68 -33.31 22.10
CA PHE A 42 6.55 -32.71 21.37
C PHE A 42 6.47 -31.20 21.57
N ALA A 43 6.74 -30.70 22.78
CA ALA A 43 6.81 -29.27 23.05
C ALA A 43 7.88 -28.57 22.20
N ILE A 44 9.08 -29.14 22.11
CA ILE A 44 10.17 -28.61 21.27
C ILE A 44 9.75 -28.60 19.80
N MET A 45 9.15 -29.70 19.30
CA MET A 45 8.66 -29.76 17.92
C MET A 45 7.58 -28.71 17.63
N MET A 46 6.67 -28.46 18.57
CA MET A 46 5.66 -27.40 18.42
C MET A 46 6.31 -26.01 18.30
N VAL A 47 7.32 -25.70 19.11
CA VAL A 47 8.06 -24.43 19.02
C VAL A 47 8.73 -24.27 17.65
N LEU A 48 9.37 -25.32 17.14
CA LEU A 48 9.98 -25.31 15.80
C LEU A 48 8.95 -25.09 14.69
N LEU A 49 7.79 -25.76 14.78
CA LEU A 49 6.70 -25.58 13.82
C LEU A 49 6.08 -24.18 13.88
N LEU A 50 5.98 -23.57 15.06
CA LEU A 50 5.52 -22.18 15.22
C LEU A 50 6.47 -21.21 14.50
N PHE A 51 7.79 -21.40 14.63
CA PHE A 51 8.77 -20.59 13.91
C PHE A 51 8.63 -20.74 12.39
N LEU A 52 8.47 -21.99 11.91
CA LEU A 52 8.21 -22.27 10.49
C LEU A 52 6.91 -21.62 10.00
N LEU A 53 5.84 -21.69 10.79
CA LEU A 53 4.55 -21.09 10.46
C LEU A 53 4.67 -19.56 10.28
N LEU A 54 5.37 -18.87 11.18
CA LEU A 54 5.62 -17.43 11.05
C LEU A 54 6.42 -17.09 9.79
N SER A 55 7.47 -17.86 9.50
CA SER A 55 8.30 -17.68 8.29
C SER A 55 7.49 -17.90 7.01
N PHE A 56 6.68 -18.95 6.96
CA PHE A 56 5.86 -19.27 5.79
C PHE A 56 4.72 -18.27 5.60
N LYS A 57 4.16 -17.74 6.70
CA LYS A 57 3.12 -16.70 6.66
C LYS A 57 3.65 -15.43 6.01
N SER A 58 4.83 -14.96 6.42
CA SER A 58 5.48 -13.78 5.81
C SER A 58 5.71 -13.97 4.30
N LYS A 59 6.22 -15.14 3.89
CA LYS A 59 6.39 -15.48 2.46
C LYS A 59 5.05 -15.51 1.72
N TYR A 60 4.01 -16.10 2.32
CA TYR A 60 2.68 -16.14 1.72
C TYR A 60 2.09 -14.75 1.50
N GLU A 61 2.22 -13.86 2.48
CA GLU A 61 1.77 -12.47 2.38
C GLU A 61 2.50 -11.73 1.26
N TYR A 62 3.83 -11.91 1.15
CA TYR A 62 4.63 -11.37 0.06
C TYR A 62 4.14 -11.85 -1.33
N TYR A 63 3.99 -13.16 -1.53
CA TYR A 63 3.54 -13.69 -2.82
C TYR A 63 2.09 -13.32 -3.15
N THR A 64 1.25 -13.16 -2.14
CA THR A 64 -0.11 -12.63 -2.30
C THR A 64 -0.08 -11.19 -2.80
N HIS A 65 0.72 -10.32 -2.18
CA HIS A 65 0.89 -8.94 -2.64
C HIS A 65 1.43 -8.89 -4.07
N LEU A 66 2.48 -9.65 -4.36
CA LEU A 66 3.08 -9.72 -5.69
C LEU A 66 2.08 -10.20 -6.76
N TYR A 67 1.26 -11.21 -6.43
CA TYR A 67 0.22 -11.69 -7.33
C TYR A 67 -0.82 -10.60 -7.61
N LYS A 68 -1.32 -9.91 -6.58
CA LYS A 68 -2.29 -8.81 -6.74
C LYS A 68 -1.72 -7.69 -7.62
N TYR A 69 -0.46 -7.34 -7.41
CA TYR A 69 0.23 -6.31 -8.21
C TYR A 69 0.37 -6.73 -9.68
N GLN A 70 0.86 -7.95 -9.93
CA GLN A 70 0.98 -8.49 -11.29
C GLN A 70 -0.39 -8.60 -11.99
N TYR A 71 -1.43 -8.96 -11.24
CA TYR A 71 -2.79 -9.01 -11.78
C TYR A 71 -3.30 -7.62 -12.14
N LEU A 72 -3.13 -6.64 -11.26
CA LEU A 72 -3.47 -5.25 -11.54
C LEU A 72 -2.77 -4.72 -12.80
N LEU A 73 -1.48 -4.98 -12.97
CA LEU A 73 -0.75 -4.64 -14.20
C LEU A 73 -1.32 -5.31 -15.45
N SER A 74 -1.71 -6.59 -15.35
CA SER A 74 -2.23 -7.34 -16.50
C SER A 74 -3.59 -6.87 -16.99
N VAL A 75 -4.37 -6.22 -16.13
CA VAL A 75 -5.70 -5.67 -16.47
C VAL A 75 -5.73 -4.14 -16.34
N ALA A 76 -4.56 -3.50 -16.36
CA ALA A 76 -4.42 -2.07 -16.20
C ALA A 76 -5.14 -1.33 -17.35
N ASN A 77 -5.86 -0.28 -16.99
CA ASN A 77 -6.47 0.61 -17.95
C ASN A 77 -5.42 1.50 -18.62
N LYS A 78 -5.76 2.03 -19.78
CA LYS A 78 -4.94 3.04 -20.45
C LYS A 78 -4.92 4.35 -19.63
N PRO A 79 -3.86 5.16 -19.79
CA PRO A 79 -3.79 6.51 -19.22
C PRO A 79 -5.02 7.33 -19.60
N ASN A 80 -5.48 8.17 -18.68
CA ASN A 80 -6.65 9.02 -18.89
C ASN A 80 -6.23 10.40 -19.37
N ILE A 81 -6.88 10.87 -20.43
CA ILE A 81 -6.76 12.26 -20.88
C ILE A 81 -7.77 13.07 -20.08
N SER A 82 -7.30 14.07 -19.34
CA SER A 82 -8.19 14.97 -18.60
C SER A 82 -8.88 15.94 -19.55
N LYS A 83 -10.10 16.35 -19.19
CA LYS A 83 -10.83 17.39 -19.91
C LYS A 83 -10.36 18.81 -19.57
N LYS A 84 -9.59 19.00 -18.49
CA LYS A 84 -9.18 20.31 -17.96
C LYS A 84 -7.69 20.46 -17.96
N ILE A 85 -7.14 21.61 -18.38
CA ILE A 85 -5.69 21.87 -18.32
C ILE A 85 -5.19 21.71 -16.88
N ILE A 86 -4.32 20.73 -16.67
CA ILE A 86 -3.75 20.43 -15.35
C ILE A 86 -2.47 21.23 -15.19
N SER A 87 -2.56 22.34 -14.48
CA SER A 87 -1.40 23.06 -13.98
C SER A 87 -1.12 22.70 -12.52
N LEU A 88 0.07 23.06 -12.04
CA LEU A 88 0.38 23.01 -10.61
C LEU A 88 -0.66 23.75 -9.76
N ASP A 89 -1.14 24.90 -10.22
CA ASP A 89 -2.12 25.70 -9.50
C ASP A 89 -3.50 25.05 -9.49
N PHE A 90 -3.90 24.40 -10.60
CA PHE A 90 -5.11 23.58 -10.62
C PHE A 90 -5.08 22.47 -9.55
N LEU A 91 -3.94 21.79 -9.38
CA LEU A 91 -3.79 20.76 -8.34
C LEU A 91 -3.87 21.37 -6.94
N LYS A 92 -3.22 22.50 -6.69
CA LYS A 92 -3.29 23.20 -5.39
C LYS A 92 -4.74 23.54 -5.05
N ASP A 93 -5.47 24.11 -6.01
CA ASP A 93 -6.87 24.49 -5.83
C ASP A 93 -7.76 23.28 -5.61
N PHE A 94 -7.56 22.20 -6.37
CA PHE A 94 -8.29 20.96 -6.17
C PHE A 94 -8.06 20.36 -4.78
N LEU A 95 -6.82 20.32 -4.31
CA LEU A 95 -6.49 19.82 -2.97
C LEU A 95 -7.12 20.69 -1.87
N ARG A 96 -7.02 22.01 -1.99
CA ARG A 96 -7.65 22.95 -1.04
C ARG A 96 -9.16 22.79 -0.99
N LYS A 97 -9.84 22.70 -2.15
CA LYS A 97 -11.29 22.43 -2.25
C LYS A 97 -11.72 21.10 -1.62
N ASN A 98 -10.79 20.15 -1.48
CA ASN A 98 -11.02 18.85 -0.85
C ASN A 98 -10.52 18.79 0.62
N ASN A 99 -10.40 19.95 1.27
CA ASN A 99 -10.00 20.14 2.67
C ASN A 99 -8.58 19.66 3.00
N TYR A 100 -7.67 19.68 2.02
CA TYR A 100 -6.26 19.48 2.31
C TYR A 100 -5.61 20.78 2.80
N THR A 101 -4.76 20.66 3.80
CA THR A 101 -3.94 21.74 4.35
C THR A 101 -2.49 21.58 3.94
N ILE A 102 -1.78 22.69 3.76
CA ILE A 102 -0.34 22.66 3.46
C ILE A 102 0.41 22.25 4.73
N HIS A 103 1.29 21.26 4.62
CA HIS A 103 2.23 20.89 5.68
C HIS A 103 3.58 21.56 5.49
N ASN A 104 4.14 21.45 4.28
CA ASN A 104 5.46 21.98 3.95
C ASN A 104 5.53 22.34 2.47
N GLU A 105 6.23 23.42 2.15
CA GLU A 105 6.51 23.86 0.79
C GLU A 105 7.98 24.25 0.68
N THR A 106 8.65 23.63 -0.28
CA THR A 106 10.02 23.96 -0.66
C THR A 106 10.11 24.23 -2.16
N LYS A 107 11.32 24.53 -2.64
CA LYS A 107 11.60 24.69 -4.08
C LYS A 107 11.30 23.41 -4.86
N ASP A 108 11.62 22.25 -4.28
CA ASP A 108 11.52 20.96 -4.96
C ASP A 108 10.20 20.22 -4.68
N TYR A 109 9.54 20.50 -3.55
CA TYR A 109 8.39 19.73 -3.07
C TYR A 109 7.28 20.61 -2.49
N LEU A 110 6.05 20.10 -2.55
CA LEU A 110 4.90 20.69 -1.86
C LEU A 110 4.03 19.57 -1.29
N LEU A 111 3.90 19.51 0.04
CA LEU A 111 3.16 18.47 0.75
C LEU A 111 1.86 19.03 1.33
N TYR A 112 0.75 18.47 0.86
CA TYR A 112 -0.58 18.66 1.40
C TYR A 112 -1.01 17.46 2.23
N TYR A 113 -1.86 17.66 3.23
CA TYR A 113 -2.44 16.56 3.99
C TYR A 113 -3.84 16.88 4.54
N LYS A 114 -4.58 15.82 4.84
CA LYS A 114 -5.78 15.85 5.69
C LYS A 114 -5.92 14.55 6.45
N VAL A 115 -6.64 14.58 7.57
CA VAL A 115 -7.01 13.37 8.31
C VAL A 115 -8.53 13.29 8.34
N ASP A 116 -9.07 12.20 7.80
CA ASP A 116 -10.52 11.98 7.67
C ASP A 116 -10.91 10.63 8.30
N ASN A 117 -12.20 10.36 8.39
CA ASN A 117 -12.70 9.08 8.89
C ASN A 117 -12.24 7.89 8.02
N SER A 118 -12.20 6.68 8.58
CA SER A 118 -11.97 5.47 7.79
C SER A 118 -13.09 5.27 6.77
N LEU A 119 -12.74 4.63 5.66
CA LEU A 119 -13.68 4.18 4.65
C LEU A 119 -14.65 3.12 5.19
N SER A 120 -14.21 2.37 6.21
CA SER A 120 -15.04 1.43 6.94
C SER A 120 -15.74 2.16 8.10
N LYS A 121 -17.07 2.29 8.03
CA LYS A 121 -17.89 2.86 9.12
C LYS A 121 -17.73 2.13 10.46
N LYS A 122 -17.25 0.88 10.44
CA LYS A 122 -17.01 0.07 11.65
C LYS A 122 -15.69 0.40 12.34
N GLU A 123 -14.77 1.04 11.65
CA GLU A 123 -13.45 1.34 12.17
C GLU A 123 -13.43 2.72 12.82
N ARG A 124 -13.04 2.75 14.11
CA ARG A 124 -12.87 3.99 14.88
C ARG A 124 -11.62 4.80 14.46
N HIS A 125 -10.75 4.21 13.65
CA HIS A 125 -9.47 4.80 13.29
C HIS A 125 -9.60 5.68 12.06
N LYS A 126 -8.88 6.79 12.05
CA LYS A 126 -8.87 7.74 10.94
C LYS A 126 -7.92 7.29 9.82
N THR A 127 -8.07 7.89 8.65
CA THR A 127 -7.19 7.77 7.50
C THR A 127 -6.41 9.07 7.31
N LEU A 128 -5.08 8.98 7.27
CA LEU A 128 -4.23 10.07 6.83
C LEU A 128 -4.16 10.05 5.30
N TYR A 129 -4.52 11.18 4.70
CA TYR A 129 -4.31 11.44 3.29
C TYR A 129 -3.17 12.44 3.15
N ALA A 130 -2.21 12.15 2.28
CA ALA A 130 -1.15 13.09 1.97
C ALA A 130 -0.90 13.14 0.47
N SER A 131 -0.71 14.34 -0.07
CA SER A 131 -0.46 14.58 -1.47
C SER A 131 0.85 15.35 -1.60
N LEU A 132 1.90 14.66 -2.05
CA LEU A 132 3.20 15.25 -2.33
C LEU A 132 3.25 15.62 -3.81
N ILE A 133 3.54 16.88 -4.11
CA ILE A 133 3.80 17.37 -5.46
C ILE A 133 5.30 17.58 -5.60
N ILE A 134 5.92 16.88 -6.55
CA ILE A 134 7.33 16.97 -6.90
C ILE A 134 7.45 18.03 -8.01
N LYS A 135 8.00 19.19 -7.66
CA LYS A 135 8.20 20.33 -8.58
C LYS A 135 9.44 20.14 -9.45
N ASN A 136 10.48 19.50 -8.89
CA ASN A 136 11.73 19.27 -9.59
C ASN A 136 11.67 17.99 -10.43
N LYS A 137 11.73 18.15 -11.76
CA LYS A 137 11.61 17.08 -12.75
C LYS A 137 12.72 16.03 -12.67
N ASN A 138 13.86 16.36 -12.08
CA ASN A 138 15.00 15.44 -11.97
C ASN A 138 14.87 14.45 -10.80
N ILE A 139 13.91 14.67 -9.90
CA ILE A 139 13.71 13.84 -8.71
C ILE A 139 12.82 12.64 -9.05
N ARG A 140 13.29 11.42 -8.75
CA ARG A 140 12.50 10.19 -8.93
C ARG A 140 11.51 9.98 -7.79
N PHE A 141 10.44 9.22 -8.05
CA PHE A 141 9.45 8.87 -7.01
C PHE A 141 10.03 8.05 -5.84
N THR A 142 11.18 7.42 -6.08
CA THR A 142 11.93 6.60 -5.12
C THR A 142 13.01 7.38 -4.37
N ASP A 143 13.13 8.70 -4.55
CA ASP A 143 14.11 9.52 -3.84
C ASP A 143 13.89 9.44 -2.32
N ASP A 144 14.94 9.13 -1.56
CA ASP A 144 14.87 8.96 -0.10
C ASP A 144 14.37 10.22 0.63
N LYS A 145 14.59 11.41 0.06
CA LYS A 145 14.08 12.66 0.62
C LYS A 145 12.56 12.65 0.71
N ILE A 146 11.86 11.99 -0.21
CA ILE A 146 10.40 11.85 -0.20
C ILE A 146 9.93 11.16 1.09
N ASN A 147 10.66 10.12 1.54
CA ASN A 147 10.35 9.42 2.78
C ASN A 147 10.49 10.34 3.99
N ASN A 148 11.49 11.23 3.99
CA ASN A 148 11.67 12.23 5.04
C ASN A 148 10.52 13.24 5.08
N TYR A 149 9.96 13.64 3.94
CA TYR A 149 8.78 14.53 3.91
C TYR A 149 7.55 13.86 4.56
N PHE A 150 7.24 12.63 4.18
CA PHE A 150 6.14 11.88 4.82
C PHE A 150 6.42 11.65 6.31
N GLY A 151 7.63 11.22 6.68
CA GLY A 151 8.01 11.02 8.09
C GLY A 151 7.90 12.30 8.93
N SER A 152 8.22 13.47 8.37
CA SER A 152 8.04 14.76 9.05
C SER A 152 6.56 15.07 9.36
N LEU A 153 5.67 14.74 8.42
CA LEU A 153 4.23 14.88 8.59
C LEU A 153 3.71 13.92 9.66
N GLU A 154 4.14 12.66 9.62
CA GLU A 154 3.74 11.67 10.61
C GLU A 154 4.19 12.07 12.03
N LYS A 155 5.42 12.58 12.18
CA LYS A 155 5.95 13.08 13.46
C LYS A 155 5.12 14.26 13.99
N LYS A 156 4.77 15.23 13.13
CA LYS A 156 3.89 16.35 13.51
C LYS A 156 2.52 15.85 14.00
N LEU A 157 1.91 14.91 13.29
CA LEU A 157 0.61 14.37 13.65
C LEU A 157 0.64 13.55 14.93
N SER A 158 1.70 12.77 15.16
CA SER A 158 1.92 12.04 16.41
C SER A 158 1.91 12.97 17.62
N ASN A 159 2.55 14.15 17.50
CA ASN A 159 2.58 15.15 18.58
C ASN A 159 1.21 15.80 18.83
N SER A 160 0.34 15.86 17.82
CA SER A 160 -0.98 16.50 17.88
C SER A 160 -2.11 15.63 18.47
N LYS A 161 -1.80 14.43 19.00
CA LYS A 161 -2.76 13.41 19.48
C LYS A 161 -3.77 12.90 18.43
N VAL A 162 -3.59 13.25 17.15
CA VAL A 162 -4.43 12.74 16.06
C VAL A 162 -4.05 11.30 15.75
N LYS A 163 -4.91 10.35 16.11
CA LYS A 163 -4.71 8.92 15.82
C LYS A 163 -5.30 8.54 14.48
N TYR A 164 -4.47 8.00 13.60
CA TYR A 164 -4.84 7.40 12.32
C TYR A 164 -4.09 6.07 12.18
N ILE A 165 -4.66 5.13 11.42
CA ILE A 165 -4.02 3.84 11.15
C ILE A 165 -3.88 3.61 9.65
N HIS A 166 -4.82 4.12 8.85
CA HIS A 166 -4.77 4.01 7.41
C HIS A 166 -4.04 5.21 6.80
N ARG A 167 -3.39 4.96 5.67
CA ARG A 167 -2.57 5.94 4.94
C ARG A 167 -2.88 5.83 3.45
N ILE A 168 -3.19 6.96 2.83
CA ILE A 168 -3.32 7.09 1.38
C ILE A 168 -2.44 8.25 0.95
N PHE A 169 -1.34 7.92 0.27
CA PHE A 169 -0.35 8.86 -0.21
C PHE A 169 -0.39 8.95 -1.73
N TYR A 170 -0.48 10.17 -2.22
CA TYR A 170 -0.37 10.49 -3.64
C TYR A 170 0.97 11.20 -3.85
N LYS A 171 1.75 10.73 -4.81
CA LYS A 171 2.96 11.42 -5.28
C LYS A 171 2.68 11.91 -6.71
N PHE A 172 2.53 13.21 -6.89
CA PHE A 172 2.34 13.84 -8.18
C PHE A 172 3.67 14.34 -8.72
N LYS A 173 3.93 14.11 -10.01
CA LYS A 173 5.04 14.69 -10.75
C LYS A 173 4.55 15.27 -12.06
N ILE A 174 4.90 16.52 -12.33
CA ILE A 174 4.48 17.26 -13.52
C ILE A 174 5.63 17.29 -14.53
N GLN A 175 5.36 16.92 -15.78
CA GLN A 175 6.37 16.79 -16.84
C GLN A 175 5.89 17.36 -18.17
N ASP A 176 6.85 17.87 -18.96
CA ASP A 176 6.53 18.53 -20.23
C ASP A 176 6.44 17.50 -21.36
N ASN A 177 7.40 16.59 -21.50
CA ASN A 177 7.36 15.55 -22.54
C ASN A 177 8.21 14.31 -22.18
N GLN A 178 7.73 13.14 -22.65
CA GLN A 178 8.37 11.82 -22.74
C GLN A 178 8.36 10.84 -21.52
N PRO A 179 8.45 9.51 -21.78
CA PRO A 179 7.83 8.46 -20.96
C PRO A 179 8.72 7.89 -19.85
N LEU A 180 9.87 8.50 -19.55
CA LEU A 180 10.87 7.93 -18.62
C LEU A 180 10.28 7.60 -17.24
N ASP A 181 9.28 8.34 -16.79
CA ASP A 181 8.63 8.12 -15.50
C ASP A 181 7.29 7.37 -15.59
N ILE A 182 6.83 6.96 -16.79
CA ILE A 182 5.59 6.17 -16.92
C ILE A 182 5.76 4.80 -16.25
N GLU A 183 6.94 4.18 -16.37
CA GLU A 183 7.25 2.95 -15.64
C GLU A 183 7.27 3.20 -14.12
N ASP A 184 7.77 4.35 -13.68
CA ASP A 184 7.74 4.73 -12.27
C ASP A 184 6.32 5.03 -11.77
N ALA A 185 5.41 5.52 -12.63
CA ALA A 185 4.00 5.68 -12.32
C ALA A 185 3.30 4.33 -12.06
N ASN A 186 3.79 3.26 -12.70
CA ASN A 186 3.31 1.90 -12.47
C ASN A 186 3.76 1.32 -11.11
N ASN A 187 4.83 1.87 -10.52
CA ASN A 187 5.36 1.45 -9.22
C ASN A 187 4.49 1.96 -8.06
N VAL A 188 3.29 1.39 -7.93
CA VAL A 188 2.38 1.63 -6.80
C VAL A 188 2.65 0.68 -5.65
N PHE A 189 2.35 1.12 -4.44
CA PHE A 189 2.46 0.30 -3.23
C PHE A 189 1.12 0.21 -2.54
N PHE A 190 0.66 -1.00 -2.24
CA PHE A 190 -0.56 -1.19 -1.47
C PHE A 190 -0.40 -2.33 -0.48
N ILE A 191 -0.20 -2.00 0.80
CA ILE A 191 -0.21 -3.01 1.85
C ILE A 191 -1.53 -2.98 2.59
N SER A 192 -2.06 -4.16 2.83
CA SER A 192 -3.20 -4.42 3.69
C SER A 192 -2.76 -5.44 4.73
N THR A 193 -2.53 -5.00 5.97
CA THR A 193 -2.44 -5.92 7.12
C THR A 193 -3.77 -5.93 7.86
N LYS A 194 -3.91 -6.78 8.89
CA LYS A 194 -5.19 -6.95 9.61
C LYS A 194 -5.84 -5.63 10.07
N ASN A 195 -5.04 -4.64 10.45
CA ASN A 195 -5.56 -3.39 11.03
C ASN A 195 -5.15 -2.14 10.25
N GLN A 196 -4.25 -2.24 9.27
CA GLN A 196 -3.71 -1.06 8.59
C GLN A 196 -3.72 -1.23 7.08
N HIS A 197 -4.01 -0.13 6.40
CA HIS A 197 -3.99 -0.03 4.96
C HIS A 197 -3.06 1.12 4.59
N ILE A 198 -2.07 0.85 3.75
CA ILE A 198 -1.11 1.83 3.26
C ILE A 198 -1.16 1.77 1.75
N ILE A 199 -1.62 2.85 1.13
CA ILE A 199 -1.67 3.02 -0.31
C ILE A 199 -0.73 4.15 -0.69
N ILE A 200 0.16 3.92 -1.66
CA ILE A 200 1.01 4.92 -2.27
C ILE A 200 0.79 4.82 -3.78
N LEU A 201 0.26 5.88 -4.37
CA LEU A 201 0.09 6.02 -5.81
C LEU A 201 1.11 7.03 -6.34
N ASN A 202 1.82 6.65 -7.39
CA ASN A 202 2.62 7.55 -8.19
C ASN A 202 1.76 8.03 -9.37
N ILE A 203 1.74 9.34 -9.59
CA ILE A 203 0.94 9.98 -10.63
C ILE A 203 1.86 10.88 -11.43
N VAL A 204 1.97 10.61 -12.72
CA VAL A 204 2.65 11.48 -13.69
C VAL A 204 1.62 12.27 -14.47
N LEU A 205 1.85 13.57 -14.56
CA LEU A 205 1.01 14.54 -15.25
C LEU A 205 1.80 15.09 -16.42
N LEU A 206 1.37 14.79 -17.64
CA LEU A 206 1.95 15.37 -18.84
C LEU A 206 1.19 16.66 -19.17
N GLU A 207 1.86 17.82 -19.03
CA GLU A 207 1.21 19.13 -19.26
C GLU A 207 0.81 19.31 -20.73
N ASN A 208 1.68 18.92 -21.66
CA ASN A 208 1.45 19.10 -23.10
C ASN A 208 0.24 18.32 -23.62
N THR A 209 0.03 17.11 -23.13
CA THR A 209 -1.06 16.22 -23.58
C THR A 209 -2.20 16.15 -22.57
N ASN A 210 -2.12 16.92 -21.49
CA ASN A 210 -3.07 16.93 -20.40
C ASN A 210 -3.46 15.53 -19.88
N THR A 211 -2.47 14.64 -19.78
CA THR A 211 -2.70 13.21 -19.55
C THR A 211 -2.26 12.80 -18.14
N PHE A 212 -3.11 12.06 -17.44
CA PHE A 212 -2.84 11.42 -16.16
C PHE A 212 -2.36 9.98 -16.37
N TYR A 213 -1.15 9.71 -15.91
CA TYR A 213 -0.59 8.37 -15.84
C TYR A 213 -0.51 7.92 -14.38
N TYR A 214 -1.28 6.89 -14.05
CA TYR A 214 -1.19 6.15 -12.80
C TYR A 214 -1.71 4.74 -13.04
N LEU A 215 -1.24 3.76 -12.26
CA LEU A 215 -1.76 2.41 -12.36
C LEU A 215 -3.19 2.36 -11.78
N TYR A 216 -4.15 1.87 -12.56
CA TYR A 216 -5.50 1.56 -12.11
C TYR A 216 -6.17 0.53 -13.03
N SER A 217 -7.27 -0.08 -12.56
CA SER A 217 -8.08 -0.97 -13.38
C SER A 217 -9.56 -0.87 -12.98
N ASP A 218 -10.45 -0.77 -13.97
CA ASP A 218 -11.89 -0.83 -13.74
C ASP A 218 -12.37 -2.25 -13.45
N LYS A 219 -11.59 -3.26 -13.86
CA LYS A 219 -11.91 -4.68 -13.70
C LYS A 219 -11.42 -5.25 -12.36
N TYR A 220 -10.45 -4.60 -11.73
CA TYR A 220 -9.80 -5.12 -10.53
C TYR A 220 -9.26 -4.04 -9.61
N THR A 221 -9.60 -4.16 -8.32
CA THR A 221 -9.03 -3.32 -7.27
C THR A 221 -8.46 -4.19 -6.14
N PRO A 222 -7.18 -4.02 -5.75
CA PRO A 222 -6.55 -4.87 -4.74
C PRO A 222 -7.20 -4.84 -3.35
N ASN A 223 -7.78 -3.70 -2.98
CA ASN A 223 -8.55 -3.46 -1.75
C ASN A 223 -9.39 -2.18 -1.87
N ILE A 224 -10.28 -1.94 -0.90
CA ILE A 224 -11.20 -0.79 -0.88
C ILE A 224 -10.49 0.58 -0.76
N TYR A 225 -9.34 0.65 -0.08
CA TYR A 225 -8.57 1.90 0.06
C TYR A 225 -7.89 2.27 -1.25
N TYR A 226 -7.42 1.27 -1.99
CA TYR A 226 -6.90 1.46 -3.33
C TYR A 226 -7.99 1.98 -4.27
N LYS A 227 -9.17 1.36 -4.25
CA LYS A 227 -10.34 1.83 -5.02
C LYS A 227 -10.70 3.27 -4.69
N HIS A 228 -10.81 3.60 -3.40
CA HIS A 228 -11.09 4.97 -2.98
C HIS A 228 -10.00 5.95 -3.43
N ALA A 229 -8.73 5.54 -3.41
CA ALA A 229 -7.63 6.37 -3.88
C ALA A 229 -7.71 6.65 -5.38
N THR A 230 -8.02 5.62 -6.20
CA THR A 230 -8.22 5.80 -7.65
C THR A 230 -9.48 6.60 -7.97
N ASP A 231 -10.58 6.41 -7.21
CA ASP A 231 -11.82 7.17 -7.37
C ASP A 231 -11.62 8.67 -7.08
N PHE A 232 -10.73 9.01 -6.13
CA PHE A 232 -10.34 10.40 -5.89
C PHE A 232 -9.60 11.01 -7.08
N LEU A 233 -8.68 10.25 -7.70
CA LEU A 233 -7.96 10.70 -8.90
C LEU A 233 -8.89 10.82 -10.11
N ASN A 234 -9.89 9.95 -10.23
CA ASN A 234 -10.89 10.02 -11.29
C ASN A 234 -11.69 11.33 -11.29
N LYS A 235 -11.76 12.05 -10.16
CA LYS A 235 -12.40 13.38 -10.07
C LYS A 235 -11.56 14.51 -10.71
N LEU A 236 -10.28 14.26 -10.99
CA LEU A 236 -9.37 15.20 -11.66
C LEU A 236 -9.46 15.14 -13.20
N ILE A 237 -10.05 14.07 -13.73
CA ILE A 237 -10.17 13.77 -15.16
C ILE A 237 -11.46 14.39 -15.71
#